data_AF-A0A6P3EUI3-F1
#
_entry.id   AF-A0A6P3EUI3-F1
#
_cell.length_a   1.000
_cell.length_b   1.000
_cell.length_c   1.000
_cell.angle_alpha   90.00
_cell.angle_beta   90.00
_cell.angle_gamma   90.00
#
_symmetry.space_group_name_H-M   'P 1'
#
loop_
_entity.id
_entity.type
_entity.pdbx_description
1 polymer ?
#
loop_
_entity_poly.entity_id
_entity_poly.type
_entity_poly.pdbx_seq_one_letter_code
_entity_poly.pdbx_strand_id
1 'polypeptide(L)'
;MTEEDSDSVYTDSQTGEERSLPVIQLCGLVEELSYGNSGLKRETEMFEKYYAKLEMRDQPSWISDAKLSAAEFAQLKGRHKSKSRPGTERLVGLTVDQKLDLVKKELEDTKDEIRHVRANAERDLQHHEAIIEEAEIRWTEVQKAVHEFEKDILKTISKKKGSILATQKVMKYLEDMNHRRDNMKDKLRLKNVSLKVQRKKMLLQLRQKEEVGEALHEVDFQQLNIENSQFLEMIEAKNKELIQLKLASGNTLQVLSTYKNKLHQAMEMYNNLDKEILLRSEMLEKIQKETVQVEQDRAKAEALNRKLRKEMAEFRVPPVMMYVREKILNRDLENTIKMWERKVEIAEMSLKGYRKTWNRMKTTNEQLQDLPAGK
;
A
#
# COMPACT_ATOMS: atom_id res chain seq x y z
N MET A 1 -0.40 12.74 -92.95
CA MET A 1 -1.39 11.68 -92.66
C MET A 1 -1.52 11.64 -91.15
N THR A 2 -2.55 12.14 -90.48
CA THR A 2 -3.90 12.63 -90.78
C THR A 2 -4.29 13.36 -89.47
N GLU A 3 -4.34 14.69 -89.45
CA GLU A 3 -5.59 15.49 -89.37
C GLU A 3 -6.73 14.86 -88.56
N GLU A 4 -7.13 15.54 -87.49
CA GLU A 4 -8.46 16.17 -87.38
C GLU A 4 -8.49 17.17 -86.21
N ASP A 5 -8.72 18.44 -86.58
CA ASP A 5 -9.13 19.57 -85.74
C ASP A 5 -10.66 19.51 -85.46
N SER A 6 -11.16 20.54 -84.74
CA SER A 6 -12.55 20.90 -84.42
C SER A 6 -13.07 20.39 -83.06
N ASP A 7 -13.74 21.19 -82.23
CA ASP A 7 -14.12 22.59 -82.29
C ASP A 7 -14.58 23.05 -80.89
N SER A 8 -14.56 24.36 -80.67
CA SER A 8 -15.07 25.01 -79.48
C SER A 8 -16.59 24.85 -79.31
N VAL A 9 -17.06 24.69 -78.06
CA VAL A 9 -18.35 25.25 -77.64
C VAL A 9 -18.22 25.82 -76.22
N TYR A 10 -18.23 27.15 -76.15
CA TYR A 10 -18.62 27.92 -74.98
C TYR A 10 -20.08 27.61 -74.63
N THR A 11 -20.35 27.24 -73.38
CA THR A 11 -21.63 27.56 -72.72
C THR A 11 -21.34 28.12 -71.34
N ASP A 12 -21.57 29.42 -71.28
CA ASP A 12 -21.66 30.29 -70.12
C ASP A 12 -22.88 29.93 -69.25
N SER A 13 -22.75 30.23 -67.95
CA SER A 13 -23.81 30.57 -67.00
C SER A 13 -24.75 29.47 -66.45
N GLN A 14 -24.59 29.14 -65.16
CA GLN A 14 -25.52 29.58 -64.09
C GLN A 14 -25.11 28.95 -62.73
N THR A 15 -24.42 29.72 -61.87
CA THR A 15 -24.97 30.34 -60.64
C THR A 15 -25.46 29.36 -59.56
N GLY A 16 -24.73 29.31 -58.44
CA GLY A 16 -25.15 28.63 -57.21
C GLY A 16 -24.17 28.82 -56.04
N GLU A 17 -24.26 29.99 -55.39
CA GLU A 17 -23.79 30.29 -54.02
C GLU A 17 -22.27 30.33 -53.75
N GLU A 18 -21.58 31.39 -54.18
CA GLU A 18 -20.58 32.01 -53.28
C GLU A 18 -21.35 32.57 -52.07
N ARG A 19 -21.43 31.78 -50.99
CA ARG A 19 -21.86 32.30 -49.69
C ARG A 19 -20.80 33.29 -49.22
N SER A 20 -20.99 34.57 -49.54
CA SER A 20 -20.23 35.66 -48.93
C SER A 20 -20.45 35.59 -47.42
N LEU A 21 -19.43 35.11 -46.71
CA LEU A 21 -19.44 35.07 -45.25
C LEU A 21 -19.67 36.51 -44.74
N PRO A 22 -20.58 36.74 -43.77
CA PRO A 22 -20.75 38.04 -43.14
C PRO A 22 -19.40 38.63 -42.72
N VAL A 23 -19.22 39.95 -42.85
CA VAL A 23 -17.94 40.65 -42.58
C VAL A 23 -17.32 40.25 -41.23
N ILE A 24 -18.14 39.99 -40.21
CA ILE A 24 -17.72 39.55 -38.87
C ILE A 24 -17.03 38.17 -38.92
N GLN A 25 -17.55 37.24 -39.73
CA GLN A 25 -16.96 35.90 -39.93
C GLN A 25 -15.66 35.98 -40.74
N LEU A 26 -15.57 36.90 -41.71
CA LEU A 26 -14.32 37.17 -42.44
C LEU A 26 -13.24 37.78 -41.53
N CYS A 27 -13.60 38.73 -40.65
CA CYS A 27 -12.66 39.27 -39.67
C CYS A 27 -12.12 38.19 -38.73
N GLY A 28 -13.00 37.31 -38.21
CA GLY A 28 -12.58 36.19 -37.38
C GLY A 28 -11.62 35.23 -38.09
N LEU A 29 -11.89 34.92 -39.36
CA LEU A 29 -11.01 34.06 -40.18
C LEU A 29 -9.66 34.74 -40.44
N VAL A 30 -9.64 36.05 -40.69
CA VAL A 30 -8.39 36.80 -40.90
C VAL A 30 -7.55 36.83 -39.61
N GLU A 31 -8.18 37.00 -38.44
CA GLU A 31 -7.48 36.93 -37.16
C GLU A 31 -6.90 35.54 -36.90
N GLU A 32 -7.66 34.48 -37.15
CA GLU A 32 -7.22 33.10 -36.99
C GLU A 32 -6.06 32.75 -37.93
N LEU A 33 -6.18 33.11 -39.22
CA LEU A 33 -5.12 32.91 -40.21
C LEU A 33 -3.89 33.76 -39.93
N SER A 34 -4.06 34.99 -39.45
CA SER A 34 -2.97 35.86 -39.02
C SER A 34 -2.20 35.25 -37.84
N TYR A 35 -2.92 34.71 -36.85
CA TYR A 35 -2.31 34.02 -35.71
C TYR A 35 -1.56 32.75 -36.15
N GLY A 36 -2.16 31.94 -37.02
CA GLY A 36 -1.53 30.75 -37.58
C GLY A 36 -0.28 31.08 -38.40
N ASN A 37 -0.35 32.09 -39.28
CA ASN A 37 0.79 32.58 -40.05
C ASN A 37 1.90 33.13 -39.16
N SER A 38 1.56 33.80 -38.05
CA SER A 38 2.54 34.25 -37.06
C SER A 38 3.24 33.06 -36.37
N GLY A 39 2.51 31.99 -36.06
CA GLY A 39 3.07 30.73 -35.57
C GLY A 39 4.08 30.13 -36.54
N LEU A 40 3.67 29.92 -37.79
CA LEU A 40 4.52 29.37 -38.85
C LEU A 40 5.74 30.25 -39.14
N LYS A 41 5.58 31.57 -39.10
CA LYS A 41 6.69 32.51 -39.28
C LYS A 41 7.73 32.35 -38.18
N ARG A 42 7.32 32.26 -36.90
CA ARG A 42 8.26 32.01 -35.79
C ARG A 42 8.97 30.67 -35.95
N GLU A 43 8.23 29.61 -36.31
CA GLU A 43 8.81 28.30 -36.57
C GLU A 43 9.86 28.36 -37.69
N THR A 44 9.54 29.05 -38.78
CA THR A 44 10.47 29.27 -39.90
C THR A 44 11.71 30.04 -39.47
N GLU A 45 11.55 31.12 -38.69
CA GLU A 45 12.66 31.89 -38.12
C GLU A 45 13.56 31.04 -37.20
N MET A 46 12.98 30.17 -36.37
CA MET A 46 13.76 29.25 -35.52
C MET A 46 14.58 28.27 -36.37
N PHE A 47 13.99 27.74 -37.43
CA PHE A 47 14.71 26.85 -38.35
C PHE A 47 15.77 27.60 -39.16
N GLU A 48 15.51 28.81 -39.65
CA GLU A 48 16.50 29.64 -40.34
C GLU A 48 17.70 29.97 -39.43
N LYS A 49 17.45 30.35 -38.17
CA LYS A 49 18.52 30.54 -37.17
C LYS A 49 19.33 29.27 -36.93
N TYR A 50 18.68 28.12 -36.90
CA TYR A 50 19.37 26.83 -36.77
C TYR A 50 20.24 26.52 -37.98
N TYR A 51 19.69 26.67 -39.19
CA TYR A 51 20.42 26.47 -40.44
C TYR A 51 21.62 27.41 -40.55
N ALA A 52 21.46 28.70 -40.25
CA ALA A 52 22.56 29.66 -40.24
C ALA A 52 23.66 29.27 -39.25
N LYS A 53 23.30 28.82 -38.04
CA LYS A 53 24.27 28.31 -37.04
C LYS A 53 24.95 27.00 -37.49
N LEU A 54 24.29 26.18 -38.30
CA LEU A 54 24.85 24.93 -38.86
C LEU A 54 25.85 25.23 -39.98
N GLU A 55 25.51 26.14 -40.89
CA GLU A 55 26.42 26.59 -41.97
C GLU A 55 27.70 27.23 -41.42
N MET A 56 27.63 27.95 -40.29
CA MET A 56 28.83 28.47 -39.61
C MET A 56 29.70 27.38 -38.97
N ARG A 57 29.15 26.19 -38.69
CA ARG A 57 29.88 25.05 -38.09
C ARG A 57 30.54 24.17 -39.15
N ASP A 58 29.98 24.13 -40.36
CA ASP A 58 30.52 23.37 -41.50
C ASP A 58 31.61 24.13 -42.28
N GLN A 59 31.96 25.36 -41.87
CA GLN A 59 33.12 26.07 -42.38
C GLN A 59 34.36 25.70 -41.55
N PRO A 60 35.35 24.98 -42.11
CA PRO A 60 36.50 24.53 -41.33
C PRO A 60 37.37 25.72 -40.94
N SER A 61 37.19 26.18 -39.70
CA SER A 61 38.11 27.05 -38.98
C SER A 61 39.26 26.20 -38.45
N TRP A 62 40.08 25.68 -39.38
CA TRP A 62 41.30 24.92 -39.09
C TRP A 62 42.52 25.61 -39.69
N ILE A 63 42.70 26.90 -39.39
CA ILE A 63 44.01 27.55 -39.49
C ILE A 63 44.17 28.47 -38.28
N SER A 64 44.67 27.90 -37.19
CA SER A 64 45.63 28.57 -36.31
C SER A 64 46.46 27.49 -35.63
N ASP A 65 47.74 27.50 -35.98
CA ASP A 65 48.88 26.87 -35.30
C ASP A 65 49.01 25.34 -35.29
N ALA A 66 49.45 24.78 -36.43
CA ALA A 66 50.39 23.66 -36.41
C ALA A 66 51.20 23.59 -37.73
N LYS A 67 52.51 23.81 -37.63
CA LYS A 67 53.48 23.59 -38.72
C LYS A 67 53.54 22.10 -39.06
N LEU A 68 53.08 21.70 -40.25
CA LEU A 68 53.41 20.39 -40.82
C LEU A 68 53.76 20.52 -42.32
N SER A 69 54.72 19.68 -42.73
CA SER A 69 55.54 19.77 -43.95
C SER A 69 54.76 19.48 -45.23
N ALA A 70 55.07 20.24 -46.29
CA ALA A 70 54.47 20.17 -47.62
C ALA A 70 54.74 18.86 -48.42
N ALA A 71 55.46 17.90 -47.84
CA ALA A 71 55.91 16.71 -48.55
C ALA A 71 54.91 15.53 -48.57
N GLU A 72 53.85 15.56 -47.77
CA GLU A 72 52.87 14.45 -47.69
C GLU A 72 51.61 14.67 -48.55
N PHE A 73 51.45 15.85 -49.14
CA PHE A 73 50.27 16.20 -49.95
C PHE A 73 50.32 15.69 -51.41
N ALA A 74 51.43 15.11 -51.86
CA ALA A 74 51.69 14.88 -53.28
C ALA A 74 51.35 13.46 -53.81
N GLN A 75 50.88 12.52 -52.97
CA GLN A 75 50.73 11.11 -53.37
C GLN A 75 49.29 10.58 -53.52
N LEU A 76 48.26 11.43 -53.46
CA LEU A 76 46.86 10.99 -53.65
C LEU A 76 46.15 11.66 -54.84
N LYS A 77 46.86 11.88 -55.95
CA LYS A 77 46.23 12.28 -57.22
C LYS A 77 45.86 11.05 -58.04
N GLY A 78 44.81 10.36 -57.61
CA GLY A 78 44.26 9.17 -58.26
C GLY A 78 42.80 9.37 -58.70
N ARG A 79 42.61 9.63 -60.00
CA ARG A 79 41.44 9.25 -60.81
C ARG A 79 40.09 9.91 -60.44
N HIS A 80 39.82 11.06 -61.05
CA HIS A 80 38.46 11.59 -61.22
C HIS A 80 37.60 10.58 -61.97
N LYS A 81 36.66 9.96 -61.25
CA LYS A 81 35.51 9.28 -61.84
C LYS A 81 34.28 10.09 -61.42
N SER A 82 33.70 10.80 -62.39
CA SER A 82 32.44 11.50 -62.30
C SER A 82 31.35 10.52 -61.86
N LYS A 83 31.08 10.47 -60.55
CA LYS A 83 29.99 9.71 -59.99
C LYS A 83 28.76 10.60 -60.00
N SER A 84 27.91 10.32 -60.98
CA SER A 84 26.53 10.74 -61.10
C SER A 84 25.85 10.90 -59.75
N ARG A 85 25.23 12.06 -59.53
CA ARG A 85 24.18 12.26 -58.51
C ARG A 85 23.15 11.13 -58.63
N PRO A 86 22.92 10.29 -57.61
CA PRO A 86 21.58 9.83 -57.34
C PRO A 86 20.90 10.95 -56.55
N GLY A 87 19.82 11.52 -57.07
CA GLY A 87 18.52 10.99 -56.73
C GLY A 87 18.03 11.80 -55.54
N THR A 88 17.09 12.70 -55.81
CA THR A 88 16.19 13.38 -54.87
C THR A 88 16.64 13.25 -53.43
N GLU A 89 17.38 14.26 -52.96
CA GLU A 89 17.66 14.48 -51.55
C GLU A 89 16.30 14.47 -50.85
N ARG A 90 15.92 13.30 -50.32
CA ARG A 90 14.84 13.22 -49.37
C ARG A 90 15.31 14.12 -48.26
N LEU A 91 14.77 15.33 -48.19
CA LEU A 91 14.81 16.17 -47.01
C LEU A 91 14.35 15.27 -45.86
N VAL A 92 15.32 14.66 -45.18
CA VAL A 92 15.07 13.88 -43.99
C VAL A 92 14.63 14.93 -42.99
N GLY A 93 13.31 15.05 -42.82
CA GLY A 93 12.75 15.95 -41.84
C GLY A 93 13.36 15.64 -40.48
N LEU A 94 13.68 16.68 -39.71
CA LEU A 94 14.16 16.53 -38.33
C LEU A 94 13.22 15.61 -37.55
N THR A 95 13.79 14.67 -36.80
CA THR A 95 13.01 13.81 -35.91
C THR A 95 12.34 14.67 -34.83
N VAL A 96 11.26 14.16 -34.22
CA VAL A 96 10.54 14.87 -33.16
C VAL A 96 11.48 15.27 -32.02
N ASP A 97 12.43 14.39 -31.67
CA ASP A 97 13.45 14.66 -30.65
C ASP A 97 14.40 15.79 -31.06
N GLN A 98 14.89 15.79 -32.32
CA GLN A 98 15.74 16.87 -32.83
C GLN A 98 15.01 18.22 -32.89
N LYS A 99 13.71 18.21 -33.25
CA LYS A 99 12.88 19.41 -33.20
C LYS A 99 12.71 19.91 -31.77
N LEU A 100 12.49 19.01 -30.81
CA LEU A 100 12.33 19.35 -29.40
C LEU A 100 13.62 19.91 -28.79
N ASP A 101 14.78 19.36 -29.14
CA ASP A 101 16.08 19.89 -28.72
C ASP A 101 16.35 21.27 -29.34
N LEU A 102 15.99 21.48 -30.60
CA LEU A 102 16.07 22.79 -31.23
C LEU A 102 15.18 23.82 -30.52
N VAL A 103 13.92 23.47 -30.25
CA VAL A 103 12.98 24.33 -29.54
C VAL A 103 13.51 24.69 -28.15
N LYS A 104 14.06 23.72 -27.42
CA LYS A 104 14.69 23.96 -26.11
C LYS A 104 15.88 24.92 -26.21
N LYS A 105 16.73 24.75 -27.21
CA LYS A 105 17.89 25.61 -27.41
C LYS A 105 17.46 27.04 -27.74
N GLU A 106 16.54 27.22 -28.67
CA GLU A 106 16.05 28.55 -29.03
C GLU A 106 15.27 29.20 -27.88
N LEU A 107 14.57 28.41 -27.04
CA LEU A 107 13.97 28.89 -25.80
C LEU A 107 15.02 29.43 -24.82
N GLU A 108 16.16 28.77 -24.67
CA GLU A 108 17.22 29.26 -23.79
C GLU A 108 17.94 30.48 -24.38
N ASP A 109 18.24 30.45 -25.68
CA ASP A 109 18.83 31.60 -26.40
C ASP A 109 17.93 32.85 -26.28
N THR A 110 16.61 32.69 -26.47
CA THR A 110 15.65 33.81 -26.32
C THR A 110 15.51 34.29 -24.88
N LYS A 111 15.61 33.40 -23.87
CA LYS A 111 15.69 33.83 -22.47
C LYS A 111 16.95 34.64 -22.20
N ASP A 112 18.09 34.25 -22.76
CA ASP A 112 19.34 34.99 -22.64
C ASP A 112 19.26 36.36 -23.31
N GLU A 113 18.68 36.44 -24.50
CA GLU A 113 18.41 37.70 -25.19
C GLU A 113 17.51 38.61 -24.35
N ILE A 114 16.43 38.07 -23.76
CA ILE A 114 15.54 38.82 -22.86
C ILE A 114 16.31 39.31 -21.61
N ARG A 115 17.14 38.46 -21.00
CA ARG A 115 17.98 38.85 -19.85
C ARG A 115 18.91 40.00 -20.22
N HIS A 116 19.58 39.92 -21.37
CA HIS A 116 20.51 40.94 -21.85
C HIS A 116 19.79 42.26 -22.18
N VAL A 117 18.68 42.21 -22.92
CA VAL A 117 17.87 43.41 -23.23
C VAL A 117 17.36 44.07 -21.96
N ARG A 118 16.89 43.30 -20.98
CA ARG A 118 16.45 43.82 -19.68
C ARG A 118 17.59 44.50 -18.92
N ALA A 119 18.77 43.86 -18.86
CA ALA A 119 19.94 44.45 -18.22
C ALA A 119 20.39 45.75 -18.90
N ASN A 120 20.27 45.85 -20.22
CA ASN A 120 20.59 47.05 -20.96
C ASN A 120 19.58 48.17 -20.70
N ALA A 121 18.29 47.86 -20.77
CA ALA A 121 17.22 48.81 -20.48
C ALA A 121 17.32 49.36 -19.05
N GLU A 122 17.65 48.52 -18.07
CA GLU A 122 17.88 48.94 -16.69
C GLU A 122 19.07 49.91 -16.56
N ARG A 123 20.19 49.63 -17.24
CA ARG A 123 21.33 50.55 -17.27
C ARG A 123 20.98 51.90 -17.90
N ASP A 124 20.22 51.88 -18.99
CA ASP A 124 19.81 53.09 -19.69
C ASP A 124 18.82 53.91 -18.86
N LEU A 125 17.90 53.24 -18.17
CA LEU A 125 16.96 53.86 -17.23
C LEU A 125 17.72 54.54 -16.08
N GLN A 126 18.65 53.83 -15.42
CA GLN A 126 19.49 54.41 -14.37
C GLN A 126 20.33 55.59 -14.87
N HIS A 127 20.79 55.54 -16.12
CA HIS A 127 21.52 56.65 -16.74
C HIS A 127 20.64 57.89 -16.93
N HIS A 128 19.43 57.71 -17.45
CA HIS A 128 18.47 58.80 -17.62
C HIS A 128 17.99 59.37 -16.29
N GLU A 129 17.75 58.54 -15.28
CA GLU A 129 17.43 58.98 -13.91
C GLU A 129 18.56 59.85 -13.35
N ALA A 130 19.83 59.44 -13.49
CA ALA A 130 20.97 60.23 -13.04
C ALA A 130 21.08 61.58 -13.76
N ILE A 131 20.76 61.65 -15.06
CA ILE A 131 20.72 62.90 -15.82
C ILE A 131 19.61 63.82 -15.30
N ILE A 132 18.43 63.28 -15.03
CA ILE A 132 17.29 64.05 -14.52
C ILE A 132 17.63 64.60 -13.13
N GLU A 133 18.13 63.77 -12.22
CA GLU A 133 18.52 64.21 -10.87
C GLU A 133 19.60 65.31 -10.92
N GLU A 134 20.60 65.17 -11.80
CA GLU A 134 21.61 66.21 -12.01
C GLU A 134 20.99 67.52 -12.53
N ALA A 135 20.08 67.43 -13.50
CA ALA A 135 19.39 68.60 -14.04
C ALA A 135 18.53 69.30 -12.98
N GLU A 136 17.83 68.55 -12.14
CA GLU A 136 17.06 69.09 -11.01
C GLU A 136 17.94 69.80 -9.99
N ILE A 137 19.06 69.18 -9.60
CA ILE A 137 20.05 69.81 -8.70
C ILE A 137 20.55 71.12 -9.31
N ARG A 138 21.01 71.09 -10.57
CA ARG A 138 21.50 72.28 -11.28
C ARG A 138 20.43 73.36 -11.39
N TRP A 139 19.18 72.99 -11.66
CA TRP A 139 18.08 73.93 -11.73
C TRP A 139 17.87 74.65 -10.40
N THR A 140 17.83 73.91 -9.29
CA THR A 140 17.69 74.52 -7.97
C THR A 140 18.87 75.41 -7.59
N GLU A 141 20.10 75.04 -7.98
CA GLU A 141 21.30 75.85 -7.78
C GLU A 141 21.25 77.15 -8.59
N VAL A 142 20.85 77.09 -9.86
CA VAL A 142 20.70 78.28 -10.71
C VAL A 142 19.62 79.20 -10.17
N GLN A 143 18.46 78.67 -9.76
CA GLN A 143 17.41 79.49 -9.15
C GLN A 143 17.90 80.20 -7.89
N LYS A 144 18.63 79.51 -7.01
CA LYS A 144 19.26 80.12 -5.82
C LYS A 144 20.28 81.18 -6.21
N ALA A 145 21.14 80.90 -7.20
CA ALA A 145 22.16 81.84 -7.66
C ALA A 145 21.55 83.12 -8.26
N VAL A 146 20.47 82.98 -9.03
CA VAL A 146 19.71 84.13 -9.57
C VAL A 146 19.11 84.95 -8.44
N HIS A 147 18.44 84.32 -7.48
CA HIS A 147 17.85 85.02 -6.34
C HIS A 147 18.90 85.72 -5.47
N GLU A 148 20.02 85.06 -5.19
CA GLU A 148 21.16 85.65 -4.47
C GLU A 148 21.75 86.83 -5.23
N PHE A 149 21.94 86.71 -6.54
CA PHE A 149 22.45 87.80 -7.37
C PHE A 149 21.50 89.01 -7.40
N GLU A 150 20.19 88.76 -7.55
CA GLU A 150 19.18 89.82 -7.50
C GLU A 150 19.20 90.56 -6.16
N LYS A 151 19.28 89.80 -5.06
CA LYS A 151 19.30 90.33 -3.69
C LYS A 151 20.58 91.10 -3.38
N ASP A 152 21.74 90.49 -3.63
CA ASP A 152 23.03 90.99 -3.13
C ASP A 152 23.67 91.99 -4.09
N ILE A 153 23.38 91.89 -5.40
CA ILE A 153 23.99 92.71 -6.45
C ILE A 153 22.97 93.71 -7.03
N LEU A 154 21.89 93.25 -7.67
CA LEU A 154 20.96 94.15 -8.39
C LEU A 154 20.30 95.16 -7.45
N LYS A 155 19.73 94.73 -6.32
CA LYS A 155 19.11 95.62 -5.33
C LYS A 155 20.11 96.57 -4.68
N THR A 156 21.35 96.12 -4.45
CA THR A 156 22.41 96.92 -3.81
C THR A 156 22.98 97.99 -4.75
N ILE A 157 23.08 97.68 -6.05
CA ILE A 157 23.78 98.53 -7.04
C ILE A 157 22.81 99.43 -7.82
N SER A 158 21.48 99.20 -7.76
CA SER A 158 20.51 99.89 -8.63
C SER A 158 20.61 101.42 -8.63
N LYS A 159 20.96 102.04 -7.50
CA LYS A 159 21.11 103.50 -7.36
C LYS A 159 22.53 104.03 -7.65
N LYS A 160 23.53 103.17 -7.84
CA LYS A 160 24.96 103.50 -7.99
C LYS A 160 25.60 102.88 -9.23
N LYS A 161 24.77 102.58 -10.25
CA LYS A 161 25.21 101.96 -11.51
C LYS A 161 26.31 102.80 -12.17
N GLY A 162 27.41 102.17 -12.57
CA GLY A 162 28.58 102.83 -13.17
C GLY A 162 29.61 103.38 -12.17
N SER A 163 29.36 103.29 -10.85
CA SER A 163 30.35 103.68 -9.85
C SER A 163 31.46 102.63 -9.67
N ILE A 164 32.64 103.07 -9.23
CA ILE A 164 33.76 102.19 -8.85
C ILE A 164 33.30 101.19 -7.77
N LEU A 165 32.48 101.64 -6.83
CA LEU A 165 31.92 100.81 -5.75
C LEU A 165 31.01 99.69 -6.28
N ALA A 166 30.20 99.97 -7.31
CA ALA A 166 29.39 98.96 -7.97
C ALA A 166 30.25 97.87 -8.64
N THR A 167 31.33 98.29 -9.33
CA THR A 167 32.27 97.39 -9.98
C THR A 167 33.00 96.52 -8.95
N GLN A 168 33.47 97.09 -7.84
CA GLN A 168 34.09 96.35 -6.74
C GLN A 168 33.15 95.30 -6.12
N LYS A 169 31.85 95.63 -5.97
CA LYS A 169 30.86 94.70 -5.42
C LYS A 169 30.61 93.51 -6.35
N VAL A 170 30.57 93.74 -7.67
CA VAL A 170 30.45 92.67 -8.67
C VAL A 170 31.72 91.80 -8.69
N MET A 171 32.91 92.40 -8.66
CA MET A 171 34.17 91.63 -8.60
C MET A 171 34.23 90.74 -7.37
N LYS A 172 33.91 91.28 -6.19
CA LYS A 172 33.87 90.48 -4.95
C LYS A 172 32.87 89.31 -5.04
N TYR A 173 31.70 89.52 -5.62
CA TYR A 173 30.73 88.45 -5.83
C TYR A 173 31.28 87.35 -6.74
N LEU A 174 31.96 87.70 -7.83
CA LEU A 174 32.57 86.72 -8.73
C LEU A 174 33.69 85.92 -8.03
N GLU A 175 34.52 86.59 -7.23
CA GLU A 175 35.55 85.94 -6.41
C GLU A 175 34.94 84.98 -5.38
N ASP A 176 33.93 85.43 -4.63
CA ASP A 176 33.22 84.61 -3.65
C ASP A 176 32.56 83.39 -4.32
N MET A 177 31.96 83.55 -5.50
CA MET A 177 31.36 82.46 -6.28
C MET A 177 32.40 81.47 -6.80
N ASN A 178 33.56 81.94 -7.25
CA ASN A 178 34.67 81.07 -7.66
C ASN A 178 35.18 80.25 -6.46
N HIS A 179 35.38 80.87 -5.30
CA HIS A 179 35.77 80.16 -4.08
C HIS A 179 34.73 79.11 -3.65
N ARG A 180 33.43 79.42 -3.74
CA ARG A 180 32.36 78.44 -3.47
C ARG A 180 32.42 77.25 -4.43
N ARG A 181 32.63 77.49 -5.73
CA ARG A 181 32.76 76.43 -6.76
C ARG A 181 33.98 75.55 -6.50
N ASP A 182 35.13 76.13 -6.17
CA ASP A 182 36.35 75.37 -5.85
C ASP A 182 36.16 74.50 -4.61
N ASN A 183 35.56 75.05 -3.54
CA ASN A 183 35.22 74.28 -2.35
C ASN A 183 34.28 73.11 -2.65
N MET A 184 33.29 73.30 -3.54
CA MET A 184 32.39 72.23 -3.96
C MET A 184 33.12 71.16 -4.78
N LYS A 185 33.99 71.58 -5.69
CA LYS A 185 34.82 70.67 -6.51
C LYS A 185 35.67 69.76 -5.63
N ASP A 186 36.30 70.30 -4.58
CA ASP A 186 37.13 69.50 -3.68
C ASP A 186 36.30 68.55 -2.81
N LYS A 187 35.11 68.99 -2.34
CA LYS A 187 34.15 68.10 -1.66
C LYS A 187 33.71 66.94 -2.55
N LEU A 188 33.36 67.21 -3.80
CA LEU A 188 32.95 66.18 -4.77
C LEU A 188 34.09 65.22 -5.10
N ARG A 189 35.33 65.72 -5.24
CA ARG A 189 36.53 64.88 -5.43
C ARG A 189 36.73 63.92 -4.27
N LEU A 190 36.65 64.41 -3.03
CA LEU A 190 36.80 63.56 -1.84
C LEU A 190 35.70 62.50 -1.77
N LYS A 191 34.44 62.87 -2.05
CA LYS A 191 33.31 61.94 -2.12
C LYS A 191 33.51 60.88 -3.22
N ASN A 192 34.01 61.27 -4.39
CA ASN A 192 34.29 60.36 -5.49
C ASN A 192 35.36 59.32 -5.12
N VAL A 193 36.44 59.75 -4.46
CA VAL A 193 37.50 58.83 -3.97
C VAL A 193 36.93 57.87 -2.93
N SER A 194 36.13 58.36 -1.97
CA SER A 194 35.48 57.52 -0.96
C SER A 194 34.56 56.46 -1.58
N LEU A 195 33.69 56.87 -2.52
CA LEU A 195 32.80 55.96 -3.23
C LEU A 195 33.56 54.92 -4.07
N LYS A 196 34.69 55.30 -4.70
CA LYS A 196 35.56 54.35 -5.42
C LYS A 196 36.13 53.29 -4.49
N VAL A 197 36.57 53.67 -3.28
CA VAL A 197 37.06 52.72 -2.27
C VAL A 197 35.93 51.80 -1.80
N GLN A 198 34.74 52.35 -1.52
CA GLN A 198 33.58 51.55 -1.12
C GLN A 198 33.16 50.56 -2.21
N ARG A 199 33.12 50.99 -3.47
CA ARG A 199 32.86 50.11 -4.62
C ARG A 199 33.87 48.97 -4.69
N LYS A 200 35.18 49.27 -4.56
CA LYS A 200 36.23 48.23 -4.54
C LYS A 200 36.03 47.24 -3.40
N LYS A 201 35.69 47.72 -2.20
CA LYS A 201 35.39 46.87 -1.04
C LYS A 201 34.19 45.95 -1.30
N MET A 202 33.09 46.49 -1.84
CA MET A 202 31.90 45.69 -2.16
C MET A 202 32.18 44.65 -3.24
N LEU A 203 32.92 45.01 -4.29
CA LEU A 203 33.34 44.05 -5.33
C LEU A 203 34.23 42.93 -4.77
N LEU A 204 35.13 43.25 -3.83
CA LEU A 204 35.94 42.23 -3.17
C LEU A 204 35.10 41.31 -2.29
N GLN A 205 34.13 41.86 -1.55
CA GLN A 205 33.19 41.06 -0.75
C GLN A 205 32.30 40.17 -1.63
N LEU A 206 31.86 40.67 -2.79
CA LEU A 206 31.12 39.88 -3.76
C LEU A 206 31.98 38.73 -4.26
N ARG A 207 33.23 39.00 -4.68
CA ARG A 207 34.16 37.97 -5.10
C ARG A 207 34.43 36.93 -4.01
N GLN A 208 34.65 37.35 -2.76
CA GLN A 208 34.82 36.41 -1.65
C GLN A 208 33.58 35.55 -1.43
N LYS A 209 32.38 36.11 -1.58
CA LYS A 209 31.14 35.32 -1.50
C LYS A 209 30.95 34.40 -2.69
N GLU A 210 31.33 34.81 -3.89
CA GLU A 210 31.34 33.98 -5.08
C GLU A 210 32.36 32.84 -4.95
N GLU A 211 33.59 33.12 -4.51
CA GLU A 211 34.62 32.12 -4.24
C GLU A 211 34.23 31.17 -3.09
N VAL A 212 33.53 31.65 -2.04
CA VAL A 212 32.97 30.79 -0.98
C VAL A 212 31.77 29.98 -1.50
N GLY A 213 31.00 30.53 -2.45
CA GLY A 213 29.91 29.84 -3.14
C GLY A 213 30.40 28.81 -4.16
N GLU A 214 31.55 29.04 -4.80
CA GLU A 214 32.29 28.09 -5.65
C GLU A 214 33.06 27.07 -4.81
N ALA A 215 33.55 27.45 -3.62
CA ALA A 215 34.22 26.57 -2.67
C ALA A 215 33.26 25.69 -1.88
N LEU A 216 31.96 26.02 -1.83
CA LEU A 216 30.93 25.00 -1.65
C LEU A 216 30.86 24.28 -3.00
N HIS A 217 31.71 23.27 -3.18
CA HIS A 217 31.90 22.71 -4.49
C HIS A 217 30.55 22.18 -4.97
N GLU A 218 30.10 22.64 -6.14
CA GLU A 218 28.97 22.03 -6.84
C GLU A 218 29.14 20.49 -6.88
N VAL A 219 30.39 20.02 -6.93
CA VAL A 219 30.78 18.61 -6.77
C VAL A 219 30.39 18.01 -5.43
N ASP A 220 30.60 18.70 -4.29
CA ASP A 220 30.17 18.22 -2.96
C ASP A 220 28.64 18.16 -2.87
N PHE A 221 27.94 19.14 -3.46
CA PHE A 221 26.49 19.17 -3.49
C PHE A 221 25.92 18.06 -4.37
N GLN A 222 26.53 17.82 -5.53
CA GLN A 222 26.23 16.70 -6.41
C GLN A 222 26.55 15.36 -5.75
N GLN A 223 27.67 15.25 -5.03
CA GLN A 223 28.02 14.06 -4.27
C GLN A 223 26.98 13.78 -3.18
N LEU A 224 26.57 14.79 -2.41
CA LEU A 224 25.54 14.65 -1.39
C LEU A 224 24.20 14.23 -1.99
N ASN A 225 23.85 14.76 -3.16
CA ASN A 225 22.65 14.33 -3.90
C ASN A 225 22.76 12.86 -4.36
N ILE A 226 23.93 12.43 -4.85
CA ILE A 226 24.17 11.04 -5.24
C ILE A 226 24.07 10.13 -4.02
N GLU A 227 24.72 10.46 -2.91
CA GLU A 227 24.67 9.69 -1.66
C GLU A 227 23.24 9.60 -1.13
N ASN A 228 22.51 10.71 -1.11
CA ASN A 228 21.11 10.71 -0.69
C ASN A 228 20.22 9.84 -1.59
N SER A 229 20.42 9.90 -2.92
CA SER A 229 19.72 9.01 -3.86
C SER A 229 20.04 7.53 -3.59
N GLN A 230 21.30 7.20 -3.35
CA GLN A 230 21.72 5.83 -3.01
C GLN A 230 21.12 5.36 -1.68
N PHE A 231 21.04 6.21 -0.67
CA PHE A 231 20.39 5.88 0.60
C PHE A 231 18.90 5.65 0.43
N LEU A 232 18.21 6.45 -0.38
CA LEU A 232 16.80 6.27 -0.69
C LEU A 232 16.56 4.93 -1.40
N GLU A 233 17.37 4.59 -2.40
CA GLU A 233 17.29 3.29 -3.08
C GLU A 233 17.53 2.12 -2.11
N MET A 234 18.51 2.24 -1.21
CA MET A 234 18.79 1.23 -0.19
C MET A 234 17.63 1.06 0.80
N ILE A 235 17.02 2.17 1.24
CA ILE A 235 15.83 2.15 2.09
C ILE A 235 14.67 1.48 1.36
N GLU A 236 14.46 1.78 0.08
CA GLU A 236 13.40 1.17 -0.70
C GLU A 236 13.63 -0.33 -0.91
N ALA A 237 14.86 -0.75 -1.18
CA ALA A 237 15.24 -2.17 -1.26
C ALA A 237 14.97 -2.90 0.07
N LYS A 238 15.38 -2.31 1.20
CA LYS A 238 15.12 -2.87 2.53
C LYS A 238 13.64 -2.92 2.88
N ASN A 239 12.86 -1.93 2.47
CA ASN A 239 11.41 -1.95 2.63
C ASN A 239 10.75 -3.07 1.81
N LYS A 240 11.21 -3.30 0.57
CA LYS A 240 10.75 -4.43 -0.26
C LYS A 240 11.08 -5.77 0.39
N GLU A 241 12.30 -5.97 0.89
CA GLU A 241 12.69 -7.16 1.65
C GLU A 241 11.81 -7.35 2.90
N LEU A 242 11.56 -6.28 3.66
CA LEU A 242 10.70 -6.33 4.86
C LEU A 242 9.27 -6.76 4.53
N ILE A 243 8.69 -6.25 3.44
CA ILE A 243 7.35 -6.63 2.98
C ILE A 243 7.32 -8.12 2.61
N GLN A 244 8.31 -8.59 1.85
CA GLN A 244 8.40 -10.01 1.48
C GLN A 244 8.51 -10.92 2.72
N LEU A 245 9.34 -10.55 3.70
CA LEU A 245 9.46 -11.30 4.95
C LEU A 245 8.17 -11.29 5.76
N LYS A 246 7.44 -10.16 5.81
CA LYS A 246 6.13 -10.09 6.48
C LYS A 246 5.11 -11.01 5.81
N LEU A 247 5.05 -11.05 4.48
CA LEU A 247 4.17 -11.95 3.74
C LEU A 247 4.53 -13.42 3.99
N ALA A 248 5.82 -13.76 3.93
CA ALA A 248 6.29 -15.12 4.21
C ALA A 248 5.97 -15.56 5.65
N SER A 249 6.16 -14.66 6.62
CA SER A 249 5.81 -14.90 8.03
C SER A 249 4.30 -15.09 8.20
N GLY A 250 3.48 -14.24 7.57
CA GLY A 250 2.01 -14.37 7.56
C GLY A 250 1.54 -15.71 6.97
N ASN A 251 2.10 -16.11 5.83
CA ASN A 251 1.81 -17.40 5.20
C ASN A 251 2.21 -18.57 6.11
N THR A 252 3.39 -18.49 6.75
CA THR A 252 3.87 -19.52 7.68
C THR A 252 2.95 -19.64 8.90
N LEU A 253 2.47 -18.51 9.44
CA LEU A 253 1.49 -18.50 10.53
C LEU A 253 0.16 -19.11 10.11
N GLN A 254 -0.31 -18.84 8.89
CA GLN A 254 -1.52 -19.45 8.36
C GLN A 254 -1.37 -20.96 8.24
N VAL A 255 -0.26 -21.43 7.66
CA VAL A 255 0.06 -22.87 7.58
C VAL A 255 0.13 -23.49 8.98
N LEU A 256 0.83 -22.86 9.93
CA LEU A 256 0.90 -23.33 11.31
C LEU A 256 -0.49 -23.42 11.96
N SER A 257 -1.35 -22.42 11.75
CA SER A 257 -2.73 -22.42 12.24
C SER A 257 -3.53 -23.60 11.67
N THR A 258 -3.38 -23.88 10.36
CA THR A 258 -4.05 -25.05 9.75
C THR A 258 -3.58 -26.37 10.36
N TYR A 259 -2.28 -26.54 10.60
CA TYR A 259 -1.75 -27.75 11.23
C TYR A 259 -2.17 -27.87 12.69
N LYS A 260 -2.21 -26.75 13.44
CA LYS A 260 -2.73 -26.73 14.81
C LYS A 260 -4.19 -27.18 14.86
N ASN A 261 -5.02 -26.71 13.93
CA ASN A 261 -6.42 -27.11 13.85
C ASN A 261 -6.56 -28.60 13.49
N LYS A 262 -5.77 -29.10 12.52
CA LYS A 262 -5.76 -30.53 12.17
C LYS A 262 -5.33 -31.40 13.36
N LEU A 263 -4.31 -30.99 14.09
CA LEU A 263 -3.85 -31.68 15.30
C LEU A 263 -4.95 -31.69 16.38
N HIS A 264 -5.62 -30.57 16.59
CA HIS A 264 -6.71 -30.48 17.55
C HIS A 264 -7.87 -31.43 17.18
N GLN A 265 -8.29 -31.45 15.92
CA GLN A 265 -9.30 -32.40 15.42
C GLN A 265 -8.87 -33.86 15.62
N ALA A 266 -7.62 -34.20 15.30
CA ALA A 266 -7.09 -35.54 15.52
C ALA A 266 -7.07 -35.93 17.01
N MET A 267 -6.74 -34.98 17.89
CA MET A 267 -6.76 -35.17 19.34
C MET A 267 -8.19 -35.40 19.86
N GLU A 268 -9.17 -34.63 19.37
CA GLU A 268 -10.58 -34.83 19.71
C GLU A 268 -11.08 -36.20 19.24
N MET A 269 -10.73 -36.61 18.00
CA MET A 269 -11.04 -37.94 17.50
C MET A 269 -10.41 -39.03 18.35
N TYR A 270 -9.13 -38.89 18.73
CA TYR A 270 -8.45 -39.82 19.63
C TYR A 270 -9.19 -39.93 20.97
N ASN A 271 -9.52 -38.82 21.60
CA ASN A 271 -10.24 -38.81 22.88
C ASN A 271 -11.62 -39.46 22.77
N ASN A 272 -12.31 -39.30 21.63
CA ASN A 272 -13.60 -39.94 21.39
C ASN A 272 -13.45 -41.45 21.19
N LEU A 273 -12.45 -41.89 20.42
CA LEU A 273 -12.12 -43.30 20.23
C LEU A 273 -11.72 -43.96 21.54
N ASP A 274 -10.93 -43.29 22.37
CA ASP A 274 -10.52 -43.81 23.69
C ASP A 274 -11.73 -44.05 24.60
N LYS A 275 -12.68 -43.08 24.65
CA LYS A 275 -13.96 -43.26 25.34
C LYS A 275 -14.76 -44.43 24.77
N GLU A 276 -14.78 -44.59 23.45
CA GLU A 276 -15.51 -45.68 22.79
C GLU A 276 -14.87 -47.06 23.09
N ILE A 277 -13.54 -47.12 23.14
CA ILE A 277 -12.78 -48.31 23.55
C ILE A 277 -13.11 -48.66 24.99
N LEU A 278 -13.10 -47.69 25.91
CA LEU A 278 -13.48 -47.89 27.30
C LEU A 278 -14.90 -48.45 27.42
N LEU A 279 -15.88 -47.82 26.78
CA LEU A 279 -17.27 -48.30 26.78
C LEU A 279 -17.41 -49.71 26.21
N ARG A 280 -16.73 -50.03 25.11
CA ARG A 280 -16.72 -51.39 24.55
C ARG A 280 -16.06 -52.39 25.48
N SER A 281 -14.97 -52.02 26.16
CA SER A 281 -14.27 -52.87 27.11
C SER A 281 -15.15 -53.22 28.31
N GLU A 282 -15.89 -52.25 28.85
CA GLU A 282 -16.85 -52.46 29.94
C GLU A 282 -18.00 -53.37 29.49
N MET A 283 -18.50 -53.20 28.27
CA MET A 283 -19.53 -54.06 27.69
C MET A 283 -19.02 -55.50 27.52
N LEU A 284 -17.80 -55.67 27.00
CA LEU A 284 -17.16 -56.99 26.89
C LEU A 284 -16.98 -57.65 28.25
N GLU A 285 -16.59 -56.91 29.28
CA GLU A 285 -16.47 -57.44 30.65
C GLU A 285 -17.82 -57.92 31.19
N LYS A 286 -18.91 -57.18 30.94
CA LYS A 286 -20.28 -57.60 31.31
C LYS A 286 -20.67 -58.88 30.59
N ILE A 287 -20.50 -58.93 29.27
CA ILE A 287 -20.80 -60.12 28.46
C ILE A 287 -19.97 -61.32 28.93
N GLN A 288 -18.69 -61.12 29.27
CA GLN A 288 -17.84 -62.19 29.77
C GLN A 288 -18.35 -62.73 31.11
N LYS A 289 -18.76 -61.85 32.04
CA LYS A 289 -19.38 -62.25 33.32
C LYS A 289 -20.67 -63.03 33.09
N GLU A 290 -21.55 -62.52 32.21
CA GLU A 290 -22.80 -63.20 31.84
C GLU A 290 -22.54 -64.56 31.19
N THR A 291 -21.55 -64.66 30.30
CA THR A 291 -21.17 -65.91 29.64
C THR A 291 -20.68 -66.95 30.65
N VAL A 292 -19.83 -66.56 31.60
CA VAL A 292 -19.38 -67.45 32.68
C VAL A 292 -20.55 -67.90 33.54
N GLN A 293 -21.48 -67.00 33.86
CA GLN A 293 -22.67 -67.33 34.64
C GLN A 293 -23.57 -68.33 33.90
N VAL A 294 -23.87 -68.08 32.63
CA VAL A 294 -24.66 -68.97 31.77
C VAL A 294 -23.99 -70.34 31.64
N GLU A 295 -22.67 -70.38 31.51
CA GLU A 295 -21.91 -71.64 31.43
C GLU A 295 -21.97 -72.44 32.73
N GLN A 296 -21.87 -71.77 33.89
CA GLN A 296 -22.06 -72.42 35.19
C GLN A 296 -23.48 -72.97 35.35
N ASP A 297 -24.49 -72.20 34.94
CA ASP A 297 -25.89 -72.63 35.03
C ASP A 297 -26.20 -73.76 34.04
N ARG A 298 -25.61 -73.72 32.84
CA ARG A 298 -25.62 -74.83 31.88
C ARG A 298 -25.02 -76.09 32.49
N ALA A 299 -23.84 -76.00 33.11
CA ALA A 299 -23.17 -77.14 33.74
C ALA A 299 -23.99 -77.74 34.89
N LYS A 300 -24.63 -76.91 35.73
CA LYS A 300 -25.57 -77.37 36.78
C LYS A 300 -26.77 -78.09 36.18
N ALA A 301 -27.41 -77.49 35.16
CA ALA A 301 -28.56 -78.07 34.49
C ALA A 301 -28.21 -79.39 33.79
N GLU A 302 -27.06 -79.47 33.12
CA GLU A 302 -26.55 -80.70 32.52
C GLU A 302 -26.27 -81.78 33.57
N ALA A 303 -25.62 -81.44 34.69
CA ALA A 303 -25.35 -82.38 35.76
C ALA A 303 -26.65 -82.95 36.34
N LEU A 304 -27.66 -82.10 36.55
CA LEU A 304 -28.99 -82.51 36.98
C LEU A 304 -29.69 -83.39 35.92
N ASN A 305 -29.64 -83.02 34.65
CA ASN A 305 -30.20 -83.81 33.55
C ASN A 305 -29.54 -85.19 33.46
N ARG A 306 -28.20 -85.27 33.60
CA ARG A 306 -27.47 -86.55 33.67
C ARG A 306 -27.91 -87.40 34.85
N LYS A 307 -28.13 -86.82 36.04
CA LYS A 307 -28.66 -87.55 37.21
C LYS A 307 -30.06 -88.09 36.93
N LEU A 308 -30.98 -87.25 36.46
CA LEU A 308 -32.34 -87.68 36.13
C LEU A 308 -32.36 -88.76 35.04
N ARG A 309 -31.50 -88.67 34.02
CA ARG A 309 -31.37 -89.72 33.01
C ARG A 309 -30.86 -91.04 33.60
N LYS A 310 -29.91 -91.00 34.54
CA LYS A 310 -29.47 -92.19 35.27
C LYS A 310 -30.60 -92.79 36.10
N GLU A 311 -31.30 -91.96 36.87
CA GLU A 311 -32.47 -92.39 37.65
C GLU A 311 -33.55 -93.00 36.76
N MET A 312 -33.86 -92.39 35.61
CA MET A 312 -34.80 -92.96 34.63
C MET A 312 -34.30 -94.27 34.01
N ALA A 313 -32.99 -94.44 33.82
CA ALA A 313 -32.42 -95.68 33.29
C ALA A 313 -32.39 -96.81 34.33
N GLU A 314 -32.12 -96.48 35.60
CA GLU A 314 -32.15 -97.40 36.75
C GLU A 314 -33.59 -97.73 37.16
N PHE A 315 -34.54 -96.82 36.91
CA PHE A 315 -35.94 -97.03 37.20
C PHE A 315 -36.53 -98.12 36.32
N ARG A 316 -36.77 -99.28 36.93
CA ARG A 316 -37.58 -100.36 36.38
C ARG A 316 -38.98 -100.27 36.97
N VAL A 317 -39.98 -100.14 36.09
CA VAL A 317 -41.39 -100.19 36.48
C VAL A 317 -41.64 -101.52 37.21
N PRO A 318 -42.06 -101.50 38.49
CA PRO A 318 -42.36 -102.71 39.23
C PRO A 318 -43.43 -103.53 38.49
N PRO A 319 -43.28 -104.86 38.35
CA PRO A 319 -44.28 -105.69 37.69
C PRO A 319 -45.66 -105.49 38.32
N VAL A 320 -46.72 -105.39 37.51
CA VAL A 320 -48.09 -105.11 37.98
C VAL A 320 -48.51 -106.05 39.12
N MET A 321 -48.07 -107.32 39.07
CA MET A 321 -48.35 -108.30 40.12
C MET A 321 -47.68 -108.00 41.47
N MET A 322 -46.55 -107.31 41.50
CA MET A 322 -45.96 -106.83 42.76
C MET A 322 -46.82 -105.73 43.38
N TYR A 323 -47.27 -104.77 42.56
CA TYR A 323 -48.19 -103.73 43.02
C TYR A 323 -49.52 -104.29 43.52
N VAL A 324 -50.09 -105.29 42.81
CA VAL A 324 -51.32 -105.96 43.24
C VAL A 324 -51.12 -106.72 44.55
N ARG A 325 -49.99 -107.43 44.72
CA ARG A 325 -49.66 -108.12 45.98
C ARG A 325 -49.50 -107.16 47.15
N GLU A 326 -48.74 -106.07 46.97
CA GLU A 326 -48.61 -105.01 47.97
C GLU A 326 -49.97 -104.38 48.31
N LYS A 327 -50.84 -104.18 47.32
CA LYS A 327 -52.19 -103.62 47.54
C LYS A 327 -53.12 -104.58 48.28
N ILE A 328 -53.01 -105.89 48.03
CA ILE A 328 -53.71 -106.91 48.81
C ILE A 328 -53.19 -106.91 50.24
N LEU A 329 -51.87 -106.92 50.42
CA LEU A 329 -51.22 -106.92 51.73
C LEU A 329 -51.58 -105.66 52.53
N ASN A 330 -51.60 -104.49 51.89
CA ASN A 330 -52.03 -103.25 52.52
C ASN A 330 -53.53 -103.31 52.92
N ARG A 331 -54.39 -103.91 52.08
CA ARG A 331 -55.80 -104.14 52.43
C ARG A 331 -55.98 -105.15 53.56
N ASP A 332 -55.16 -106.19 53.62
CA ASP A 332 -55.17 -107.16 54.72
C ASP A 332 -54.71 -106.48 56.02
N LEU A 333 -53.66 -105.64 55.96
CA LEU A 333 -53.24 -104.81 57.09
C LEU A 333 -54.35 -103.86 57.53
N GLU A 334 -55.01 -103.13 56.62
CA GLU A 334 -56.18 -102.31 56.93
C GLU A 334 -57.31 -103.11 57.60
N ASN A 335 -57.58 -104.33 57.12
CA ASN A 335 -58.58 -105.22 57.72
C ASN A 335 -58.16 -105.71 59.11
N THR A 336 -56.89 -106.03 59.32
CA THR A 336 -56.38 -106.39 60.66
C THR A 336 -56.45 -105.20 61.62
N ILE A 337 -56.13 -103.99 61.16
CA ILE A 337 -56.30 -102.75 61.94
C ILE A 337 -57.77 -102.62 62.36
N LYS A 338 -58.72 -102.72 61.42
CA LYS A 338 -60.16 -102.68 61.74
C LYS A 338 -60.61 -103.80 62.69
N MET A 339 -60.07 -105.01 62.56
CA MET A 339 -60.35 -106.11 63.47
C MET A 339 -59.84 -105.80 64.88
N TRP A 340 -58.63 -105.27 65.00
CA TRP A 340 -58.05 -104.86 66.27
C TRP A 340 -58.81 -103.69 66.89
N GLU A 341 -59.20 -102.69 66.11
CA GLU A 341 -60.10 -101.61 66.55
C GLU A 341 -61.40 -102.18 67.14
N ARG A 342 -62.01 -103.17 66.47
CA ARG A 342 -63.25 -103.81 66.94
C ARG A 342 -63.03 -104.67 68.20
N LYS A 343 -61.87 -105.32 68.34
CA LYS A 343 -61.49 -106.04 69.57
C LYS A 343 -61.27 -105.08 70.74
N VAL A 344 -60.64 -103.93 70.49
CA VAL A 344 -60.49 -102.85 71.48
C VAL A 344 -61.86 -102.33 71.90
N GLU A 345 -62.77 -102.09 70.96
CA GLU A 345 -64.14 -101.66 71.25
C GLU A 345 -64.92 -102.68 72.11
N ILE A 346 -64.81 -103.98 71.82
CA ILE A 346 -65.41 -105.04 72.65
C ILE A 346 -64.77 -105.08 74.05
N ALA A 347 -63.44 -104.94 74.15
CA ALA A 347 -62.75 -104.87 75.43
C ALA A 347 -63.21 -103.65 76.25
N GLU A 348 -63.36 -102.49 75.62
CA GLU A 348 -63.91 -101.28 76.25
C GLU A 348 -65.37 -101.46 76.70
N MET A 349 -66.23 -102.06 75.87
CA MET A 349 -67.61 -102.38 76.24
C MET A 349 -67.69 -103.38 77.40
N SER A 350 -66.83 -104.40 77.40
CA SER A 350 -66.74 -105.38 78.50
C SER A 350 -66.26 -104.73 79.80
N LEU A 351 -65.27 -103.85 79.75
CA LEU A 351 -64.81 -103.04 80.89
C LEU A 351 -65.93 -102.15 81.42
N LYS A 352 -66.74 -101.57 80.53
CA LYS A 352 -67.92 -100.77 80.88
C LYS A 352 -69.01 -101.64 81.54
N GLY A 353 -69.17 -102.89 81.10
CA GLY A 353 -69.99 -103.91 81.73
C GLY A 353 -69.53 -104.26 83.15
N TYR A 354 -68.23 -104.57 83.32
CA TYR A 354 -67.62 -104.87 84.62
C TYR A 354 -67.73 -103.69 85.60
N ARG A 355 -67.59 -102.43 85.14
CA ARG A 355 -67.86 -101.25 85.99
C ARG A 355 -69.32 -101.18 86.46
N LYS A 356 -70.28 -101.53 85.60
CA LYS A 356 -71.72 -101.52 85.96
C LYS A 356 -72.07 -102.64 86.94
N THR A 357 -71.47 -103.83 86.83
CA THR A 357 -71.65 -104.92 87.81
C THR A 357 -70.94 -104.62 89.13
N TRP A 358 -69.73 -104.05 89.10
CA TRP A 358 -69.02 -103.58 90.29
C TRP A 358 -69.81 -102.52 91.07
N ASN A 359 -70.37 -101.51 90.38
CA ASN A 359 -71.19 -100.49 91.02
C ASN A 359 -72.49 -101.06 91.63
N ARG A 360 -73.05 -102.15 91.08
CA ARG A 360 -74.22 -102.85 91.65
C ARG A 360 -73.87 -103.73 92.85
N MET A 361 -72.70 -104.37 92.87
CA MET A 361 -72.19 -105.08 94.04
C MET A 361 -71.86 -104.12 95.19
N LYS A 362 -71.38 -102.91 94.87
CA LYS A 362 -71.13 -101.88 95.88
C LYS A 362 -72.42 -101.43 96.59
N THR A 363 -73.51 -101.21 95.84
CA THR A 363 -74.80 -100.78 96.43
C THR A 363 -75.57 -101.90 97.14
N THR A 364 -75.32 -103.18 96.84
CA THR A 364 -75.92 -104.31 97.56
C THR A 364 -75.15 -104.70 98.83
N ASN A 365 -73.84 -104.44 98.89
CA ASN A 365 -73.07 -104.63 100.13
C ASN A 365 -73.38 -103.52 101.16
N GLU A 366 -73.69 -102.30 100.71
CA GLU A 366 -74.21 -101.22 101.56
C GLU A 366 -75.62 -101.48 102.12
N GLN A 367 -76.34 -102.52 101.67
CA GLN A 367 -77.69 -102.88 102.12
C GLN A 367 -77.78 -104.16 103.00
N LEU A 368 -76.66 -104.85 103.27
CA LEU A 368 -76.66 -106.17 103.96
C LEU A 368 -75.87 -106.25 105.28
N GLN A 369 -75.42 -105.13 105.87
CA GLN A 369 -74.81 -105.12 107.21
C GLN A 369 -75.47 -104.18 108.24
N ASP A 370 -76.59 -103.53 107.91
CA ASP A 370 -77.54 -102.98 108.89
C ASP A 370 -78.58 -104.05 109.26
N LEU A 371 -78.33 -104.85 110.31
CA LEU A 371 -79.29 -105.41 111.29
C LEU A 371 -78.57 -106.36 112.30
N PRO A 372 -79.04 -106.48 113.56
CA PRO A 372 -78.17 -106.62 114.73
C PRO A 372 -78.35 -107.91 115.55
N ALA A 373 -77.48 -108.02 116.57
CA ALA A 373 -77.63 -108.69 117.88
C ALA A 373 -76.92 -110.04 118.08
N GLY A 374 -76.07 -110.03 119.11
CA GLY A 374 -75.23 -111.12 119.60
C GLY A 374 -73.82 -110.59 119.92
N LYS A 375 -73.57 -109.87 121.02
CA LYS A 375 -74.35 -109.70 122.27
C LYS A 375 -75.08 -108.36 122.38
#